data_AF-A0A447SN71-F1
#
_entry.id   AF-A0A447SN71-F1
#
_cell.length_a   1.000
_cell.length_b   1.000
_cell.length_c   1.000
_cell.angle_alpha   90.00
_cell.angle_beta   90.00
_cell.angle_gamma   90.00
#
_symmetry.space_group_name_H-M   'P 1'
#
loop_
_entity.id
_entity.type
_entity.pdbx_description
1 polymer ?
#
loop_
_entity_poly.entity_id
_entity_poly.type
_entity_poly.pdbx_seq_one_letter_code
_entity_poly.pdbx_strand_id
1 'polypeptide(L)'
;MLNTITQNETFIQKKAEYEEALEALKKANDEIAKKQEIINRNNAIIQALQAENIDLEKKLDGSLDVESTNLDFAEFDKLSDQLNSNTRKITLLEKLNKETENKIEIFKLEEYSEAASAAQSIYNQLNRYAFELTQELIKDEEFIKKLNFLCGLYVECLDMREINTLKQIHITVEQGFLKYFGKKVAPFIKNPEKPPLGIDKPKILYQTLGTGFFARRRLQELKEKQ
;
A
#
# COMPACT_ATOMS: atom_id res chain seq x y z
N MET A 1 14.65 7.80 -28.21
CA MET A 1 13.91 8.53 -27.16
C MET A 1 13.73 7.67 -25.92
N LEU A 2 12.86 6.66 -25.92
CA LEU A 2 12.85 5.63 -24.86
C LEU A 2 14.21 4.91 -24.76
N ASN A 3 14.79 4.56 -25.92
CA ASN A 3 16.12 3.94 -26.00
C ASN A 3 17.21 4.76 -25.29
N THR A 4 17.17 6.09 -25.32
CA THR A 4 18.21 6.93 -24.72
C THR A 4 18.18 6.89 -23.19
N ILE A 5 16.97 6.79 -22.61
CA ILE A 5 16.79 6.65 -21.15
C ILE A 5 17.07 5.20 -20.73
N THR A 6 16.56 4.22 -21.47
CA THR A 6 16.73 2.80 -21.13
C THR A 6 18.13 2.26 -21.38
N GLN A 7 18.97 2.96 -22.15
CA GLN A 7 20.39 2.65 -22.37
C GLN A 7 21.32 3.43 -21.44
N ASN A 8 20.80 4.36 -20.64
CA ASN A 8 21.60 5.12 -19.69
C ASN A 8 22.02 4.22 -18.51
N GLU A 9 23.34 4.06 -18.31
CA GLU A 9 23.90 3.16 -17.30
C GLU A 9 23.45 3.50 -15.87
N THR A 10 23.42 4.79 -15.52
CA THR A 10 22.95 5.26 -14.21
C THR A 10 21.46 4.97 -14.00
N PHE A 11 20.64 5.11 -15.04
CA PHE A 11 19.22 4.76 -14.99
C PHE A 11 19.04 3.25 -14.79
N ILE A 12 19.78 2.43 -15.53
CA ILE A 12 19.75 0.96 -15.40
C ILE A 12 20.12 0.55 -13.98
N GLN A 13 21.19 1.12 -13.43
CA GLN A 13 21.62 0.84 -12.06
C GLN A 13 20.54 1.22 -11.03
N LYS A 14 20.01 2.46 -11.09
CA LYS A 14 18.96 2.91 -10.18
C LYS A 14 17.67 2.09 -10.30
N LYS A 15 17.37 1.61 -11.51
CA LYS A 15 16.24 0.71 -11.74
C LYS A 15 16.45 -0.65 -11.07
N ALA A 16 17.66 -1.22 -11.17
CA ALA A 16 17.99 -2.47 -10.48
C ALA A 16 17.92 -2.31 -8.94
N GLU A 17 18.46 -1.21 -8.40
CA GLU A 17 18.35 -0.87 -6.97
C GLU A 17 16.87 -0.77 -6.52
N TYR A 18 16.02 -0.19 -7.36
CA TYR A 18 14.59 -0.12 -7.10
C TYR A 18 13.91 -1.49 -7.13
N GLU A 19 14.25 -2.35 -8.09
CA GLU A 19 13.69 -3.69 -8.21
C GLU A 19 14.04 -4.57 -7.00
N GLU A 20 15.27 -4.46 -6.49
CA GLU A 20 15.70 -5.12 -5.25
C GLU A 20 14.89 -4.64 -4.04
N ALA A 21 14.75 -3.32 -3.88
CA ALA A 21 13.95 -2.75 -2.79
C ALA A 21 12.46 -3.13 -2.89
N LEU A 22 11.92 -3.22 -4.11
CA LEU A 22 10.56 -3.65 -4.36
C LEU A 22 10.35 -5.12 -3.98
N GLU A 23 11.33 -5.97 -4.28
CA GLU A 23 11.30 -7.39 -3.91
C GLU A 23 11.37 -7.58 -2.38
N ALA A 24 12.18 -6.79 -1.69
CA ALA A 24 12.20 -6.75 -0.23
C ALA A 24 10.83 -6.35 0.35
N LEU A 25 10.19 -5.32 -0.21
CA LEU A 25 8.84 -4.90 0.20
C LEU A 25 7.78 -5.98 -0.05
N LYS A 26 7.86 -6.70 -1.17
CA LYS A 26 6.96 -7.83 -1.46
C LYS A 26 7.11 -8.95 -0.42
N LYS A 27 8.35 -9.33 -0.11
CA LYS A 27 8.62 -10.35 0.94
C LYS A 27 8.04 -9.94 2.29
N ALA A 28 8.19 -8.67 2.67
CA ALA A 28 7.61 -8.14 3.90
C ALA A 28 6.06 -8.20 3.88
N ASN A 29 5.43 -7.86 2.75
CA ASN A 29 3.98 -8.00 2.58
C ASN A 29 3.51 -9.46 2.70
N ASP A 30 4.22 -10.39 2.05
CA ASP A 30 3.91 -11.82 2.08
C ASP A 30 4.04 -12.41 3.48
N GLU A 31 5.04 -11.97 4.25
CA GLU A 31 5.21 -12.39 5.64
C GLU A 31 4.04 -11.95 6.52
N ILE A 32 3.59 -10.70 6.37
CA ILE A 32 2.40 -10.22 7.09
C ILE A 32 1.17 -11.03 6.68
N ALA A 33 0.99 -11.28 5.38
CA ALA A 33 -0.15 -12.06 4.87
C ALA A 33 -0.18 -13.49 5.43
N LYS A 34 0.97 -14.17 5.50
CA LYS A 34 1.08 -15.51 6.10
C LYS A 34 0.69 -15.52 7.57
N LYS A 35 1.15 -14.55 8.36
CA LYS A 35 0.76 -14.47 9.78
C LYS A 35 -0.73 -14.16 9.95
N GLN A 36 -1.30 -13.34 9.06
CA GLN A 36 -2.74 -13.07 9.06
C GLN A 36 -3.57 -14.31 8.69
N GLU A 37 -3.10 -15.14 7.77
CA GLU A 37 -3.75 -16.40 7.41
C GLU A 37 -3.82 -17.37 8.61
N ILE A 38 -2.77 -17.43 9.44
CA ILE A 38 -2.77 -18.21 10.68
C ILE A 38 -3.87 -17.72 11.64
N ILE A 39 -3.99 -16.41 11.85
CA ILE A 39 -5.03 -15.82 12.70
C ILE A 39 -6.42 -16.17 12.15
N ASN A 40 -6.63 -16.03 10.84
CA ASN A 40 -7.90 -16.34 10.20
C ASN A 40 -8.28 -17.83 10.36
N ARG A 41 -7.31 -18.73 10.18
CA ARG A 41 -7.50 -20.17 10.42
C ARG A 41 -7.87 -20.47 11.87
N ASN A 42 -7.16 -19.87 12.83
CA ASN A 42 -7.44 -20.06 14.24
C ASN A 42 -8.83 -19.52 14.62
N ASN A 43 -9.23 -18.37 14.07
CA ASN A 43 -10.57 -17.81 14.27
C ASN A 43 -11.67 -18.75 13.73
N ALA A 44 -11.46 -19.38 12.56
CA ALA A 44 -12.41 -20.37 12.05
C ALA A 44 -12.53 -21.60 12.96
N ILE A 45 -11.42 -22.06 13.56
CA ILE A 45 -11.44 -23.16 14.54
C ILE A 45 -12.16 -22.74 15.82
N ILE A 46 -11.91 -21.53 16.33
CA ILE A 46 -12.60 -20.98 17.51
C ILE A 46 -14.12 -20.95 17.26
N GLN A 47 -14.56 -20.44 16.10
CA GLN A 47 -15.97 -20.40 15.75
C GLN A 47 -16.60 -21.79 15.70
N ALA A 48 -15.91 -22.78 15.15
CA ALA A 48 -16.39 -24.17 15.11
C ALA A 48 -16.52 -24.76 16.53
N LEU A 49 -15.53 -24.54 17.40
CA LEU A 49 -15.56 -24.99 18.80
C LEU A 49 -16.64 -24.28 19.62
N GLN A 50 -16.89 -23.00 19.36
CA GLN A 50 -17.97 -22.24 20.01
C GLN A 50 -19.35 -22.79 19.61
N ALA A 51 -19.56 -23.09 18.33
CA ALA A 51 -20.78 -23.72 17.85
C ALA A 51 -20.99 -25.11 18.49
N GLU A 52 -19.92 -25.91 18.57
CA GLU A 52 -19.94 -27.22 19.24
C GLU A 52 -20.30 -27.09 20.73
N ASN A 53 -19.71 -26.13 21.44
CA ASN A 53 -20.04 -25.88 22.85
C ASN A 53 -21.51 -25.50 23.06
N ILE A 54 -22.08 -24.65 22.20
CA ILE A 54 -23.51 -24.29 22.27
C ILE A 54 -24.39 -25.54 22.11
N ASP A 55 -24.02 -26.47 21.24
CA ASP A 55 -24.78 -27.71 21.05
C ASP A 55 -24.58 -28.70 22.20
N LEU A 56 -23.39 -28.74 22.83
CA LEU A 56 -23.13 -29.52 24.04
C LEU A 56 -23.89 -28.96 25.25
N GLU A 57 -23.96 -27.64 25.40
CA GLU A 57 -24.75 -26.95 26.44
C GLU A 57 -26.23 -27.30 26.32
N LYS A 58 -26.81 -27.25 25.11
CA LYS A 58 -28.20 -27.67 24.89
C LYS A 58 -28.45 -29.14 25.26
N LYS A 59 -27.48 -30.03 25.01
CA LYS A 59 -27.58 -31.45 25.38
C LYS A 59 -27.46 -31.65 26.89
N LEU A 60 -26.62 -30.86 27.57
CA LEU A 60 -26.54 -30.85 29.03
C LEU A 60 -27.86 -30.34 29.64
N ASP A 61 -28.40 -29.24 29.15
CA ASP A 61 -29.68 -28.68 29.60
C ASP A 61 -30.85 -29.66 29.35
N GLY A 62 -30.86 -30.33 28.19
CA GLY A 62 -31.87 -31.33 27.86
C GLY A 62 -31.75 -32.65 28.63
N SER A 63 -30.56 -33.00 29.15
CA SER A 63 -30.37 -34.17 30.03
C SER A 63 -30.67 -33.88 31.51
N LEU A 64 -30.87 -32.60 31.87
CA LEU A 64 -31.29 -32.13 33.19
C LEU A 64 -32.81 -31.99 33.33
N ASP A 65 -33.60 -32.48 32.36
CA ASP A 65 -35.06 -32.30 32.35
C ASP A 65 -35.72 -33.06 33.53
N VAL A 66 -36.50 -32.31 34.30
CA VAL A 66 -36.89 -32.54 35.71
C VAL A 66 -37.86 -33.72 35.89
N GLU A 67 -38.35 -34.29 34.78
CA GLU A 67 -39.28 -35.43 34.78
C GLU A 67 -38.59 -36.81 34.67
N SER A 68 -37.28 -36.85 34.38
CA SER A 68 -36.53 -38.11 34.26
C SER A 68 -35.81 -38.47 35.57
N THR A 69 -36.22 -39.57 36.22
CA THR A 69 -35.66 -40.02 37.51
C THR A 69 -34.30 -40.70 37.43
N ASN A 70 -33.68 -40.79 36.25
CA ASN A 70 -32.39 -41.46 36.03
C ASN A 70 -31.44 -40.56 35.20
N LEU A 71 -30.74 -39.65 35.88
CA LEU A 71 -29.63 -38.90 35.30
C LEU A 71 -28.47 -39.86 34.99
N ASP A 72 -28.07 -39.95 33.72
CA ASP A 72 -26.85 -40.68 33.34
C ASP A 72 -25.63 -39.80 33.60
N PHE A 73 -25.09 -39.89 34.81
CA PHE A 73 -23.88 -39.17 35.22
C PHE A 73 -22.68 -39.47 34.30
N ALA A 74 -22.61 -40.64 33.68
CA ALA A 74 -21.49 -40.96 32.79
C ALA A 74 -21.59 -40.24 31.43
N GLU A 75 -22.80 -39.97 30.93
CA GLU A 75 -23.01 -39.13 29.75
C GLU A 75 -22.83 -37.65 30.08
N PHE A 76 -23.34 -37.21 31.23
CA PHE A 76 -23.16 -35.84 31.73
C PHE A 76 -21.67 -35.48 31.90
N ASP A 77 -20.89 -36.32 32.57
CA ASP A 77 -19.45 -36.09 32.78
C ASP A 77 -18.69 -36.00 31.46
N LYS A 78 -19.02 -36.85 30.48
CA LYS A 78 -18.41 -36.80 29.13
C LYS A 78 -18.68 -35.49 28.41
N LEU A 79 -19.93 -35.02 28.42
CA LEU A 79 -20.31 -33.76 27.77
C LEU A 79 -19.65 -32.57 28.47
N SER A 80 -19.60 -32.57 29.81
CA SER A 80 -18.92 -31.56 30.62
C SER A 80 -17.40 -31.52 30.36
N ASP A 81 -16.75 -32.67 30.30
CA ASP A 81 -15.31 -32.78 29.98
C ASP A 81 -15.02 -32.26 28.57
N GLN A 82 -15.88 -32.55 27.60
CA GLN A 82 -15.73 -32.06 26.23
C GLN A 82 -15.89 -30.54 26.14
N LEU A 83 -16.87 -29.98 26.84
CA LEU A 83 -17.09 -28.52 26.93
C LEU A 83 -15.89 -27.83 27.58
N ASN A 84 -15.38 -28.37 28.70
CA ASN A 84 -14.19 -27.86 29.38
C ASN A 84 -12.95 -27.93 28.48
N SER A 85 -12.77 -29.04 27.75
CA SER A 85 -11.67 -29.22 26.80
C SER A 85 -11.71 -28.20 25.66
N ASN A 86 -12.89 -28.02 25.05
CA ASN A 86 -13.09 -27.04 23.97
C ASN A 86 -12.89 -25.60 24.44
N THR A 87 -13.38 -25.27 25.64
CA THR A 87 -13.16 -23.95 26.27
C THR A 87 -11.67 -23.66 26.47
N ARG A 88 -10.90 -24.64 26.97
CA ARG A 88 -9.43 -24.51 27.11
C ARG A 88 -8.75 -24.31 25.76
N LYS A 89 -9.16 -25.05 24.71
CA LYS A 89 -8.61 -24.88 23.35
C LYS A 89 -8.89 -23.48 22.79
N ILE A 90 -10.11 -22.96 22.99
CA ILE A 90 -10.49 -21.61 22.56
C ILE A 90 -9.58 -20.58 23.22
N THR A 91 -9.44 -20.62 24.55
CA THR A 91 -8.57 -19.67 25.29
C THR A 91 -7.11 -19.72 24.82
N LEU A 92 -6.59 -20.92 24.54
CA LEU A 92 -5.23 -21.08 24.01
C LEU A 92 -5.08 -20.48 22.61
N LEU A 93 -6.06 -20.70 21.73
CA LEU A 93 -6.06 -20.15 20.36
C LEU A 93 -6.21 -18.62 20.37
N GLU A 94 -7.04 -18.07 21.25
CA GLU A 94 -7.20 -16.62 21.43
C GLU A 94 -5.89 -15.98 21.92
N LYS A 95 -5.21 -16.61 22.88
CA LYS A 95 -3.89 -16.16 23.35
C LYS A 95 -2.86 -16.20 22.21
N LEU A 96 -2.83 -17.29 21.45
CA LEU A 96 -1.93 -17.44 20.31
C LEU A 96 -2.20 -16.40 19.21
N ASN A 97 -3.47 -16.09 18.93
CA ASN A 97 -3.85 -15.04 17.99
C ASN A 97 -3.33 -13.68 18.45
N LYS A 98 -3.53 -13.33 19.72
CA LYS A 98 -3.04 -12.08 20.29
C LYS A 98 -1.51 -11.96 20.24
N GLU A 99 -0.79 -13.05 20.53
CA GLU A 99 0.67 -13.08 20.38
C GLU A 99 1.10 -12.91 18.92
N THR A 100 0.37 -13.51 17.97
CA THR A 100 0.63 -13.38 16.53
C THR A 100 0.33 -11.97 16.03
N GLU A 101 -0.74 -11.34 16.50
CA GLU A 101 -1.08 -9.93 16.22
C GLU A 101 0.01 -8.99 16.71
N ASN A 102 0.50 -9.18 17.94
CA ASN A 102 1.62 -8.40 18.47
C ASN A 102 2.90 -8.57 17.60
N LYS A 103 3.19 -9.80 17.15
CA LYS A 103 4.32 -10.07 16.23
C LYS A 103 4.14 -9.37 14.88
N ILE A 104 2.93 -9.37 14.32
CA ILE A 104 2.62 -8.62 13.10
C ILE A 104 2.84 -7.12 13.33
N GLU A 105 2.39 -6.58 14.46
CA GLU A 105 2.53 -5.15 14.76
C GLU A 105 4.01 -4.76 14.90
N ILE A 106 4.82 -5.55 15.62
CA ILE A 106 6.27 -5.35 15.72
C ILE A 106 6.93 -5.38 14.33
N PHE A 107 6.64 -6.41 13.53
CA PHE A 107 7.18 -6.55 12.18
C PHE A 107 6.79 -5.37 11.28
N LYS A 108 5.56 -4.87 11.41
CA LYS A 108 5.08 -3.67 10.70
C LYS A 108 5.87 -2.42 11.08
N LEU A 109 6.19 -2.26 12.37
CA LEU A 109 6.91 -1.11 12.90
C LEU A 109 8.41 -1.12 12.55
N GLU A 110 9.00 -2.31 12.41
CA GLU A 110 10.42 -2.49 12.11
C GLU A 110 10.64 -2.80 10.62
N GLU A 111 10.71 -4.09 10.26
CA GLU A 111 11.17 -4.59 8.97
C GLU A 111 10.34 -4.07 7.79
N TYR A 112 9.01 -4.09 7.92
CA TYR A 112 8.13 -3.56 6.87
C TYR A 112 8.30 -2.05 6.69
N SER A 113 8.39 -1.30 7.78
CA SER A 113 8.52 0.17 7.73
C SER A 113 9.82 0.57 7.05
N GLU A 114 10.91 -0.14 7.34
CA GLU A 114 12.21 0.04 6.68
C GLU A 114 12.12 -0.29 5.19
N ALA A 115 11.62 -1.47 4.83
CA ALA A 115 11.49 -1.89 3.44
C ALA A 115 10.61 -0.94 2.61
N ALA A 116 9.47 -0.51 3.17
CA ALA A 116 8.55 0.43 2.52
C ALA A 116 9.17 1.82 2.34
N SER A 117 9.88 2.32 3.35
CA SER A 117 10.56 3.62 3.29
C SER A 117 11.72 3.60 2.28
N ALA A 118 12.49 2.51 2.24
CA ALA A 118 13.57 2.32 1.27
C ALA A 118 13.02 2.28 -0.17
N ALA A 119 12.01 1.45 -0.43
CA ALA A 119 11.38 1.35 -1.75
C ALA A 119 10.81 2.69 -2.21
N GLN A 120 10.15 3.45 -1.33
CA GLN A 120 9.62 4.77 -1.65
C GLN A 120 10.72 5.79 -1.95
N SER A 121 11.79 5.80 -1.16
CA SER A 121 12.92 6.71 -1.34
C SER A 121 13.61 6.46 -2.67
N ILE A 122 13.95 5.20 -2.96
CA ILE A 122 14.63 4.81 -4.21
C ILE A 122 13.72 5.07 -5.41
N TYR A 123 12.43 4.76 -5.33
CA TYR A 123 11.46 5.09 -6.37
C TYR A 123 11.43 6.59 -6.69
N ASN A 124 11.41 7.44 -5.67
CA ASN A 124 11.40 8.89 -5.85
C ASN A 124 12.70 9.39 -6.51
N GLN A 125 13.85 8.83 -6.11
CA GLN A 125 15.14 9.15 -6.72
C GLN A 125 15.21 8.73 -8.18
N LEU A 126 14.76 7.51 -8.49
CA LEU A 126 14.70 6.97 -9.85
C LEU A 126 13.78 7.81 -10.74
N ASN A 127 12.58 8.15 -10.26
CA ASN A 127 11.65 9.00 -11.01
C ASN A 127 12.20 10.40 -11.25
N ARG A 128 12.83 11.00 -10.24
CA ARG A 128 13.45 12.32 -10.39
C ARG A 128 14.55 12.28 -11.44
N TYR A 129 15.42 11.26 -11.38
CA TYR A 129 16.48 11.08 -12.36
C TYR A 129 15.91 10.85 -13.77
N ALA A 130 14.89 10.01 -13.91
CA ALA A 130 14.20 9.79 -15.17
C ALA A 130 13.60 11.09 -15.73
N PHE A 131 13.00 11.92 -14.86
CA PHE A 131 12.48 13.23 -15.26
C PHE A 131 13.59 14.20 -15.68
N GLU A 132 14.72 14.22 -14.98
CA GLU A 132 15.90 15.01 -15.35
C GLU A 132 16.44 14.61 -16.74
N LEU A 133 16.50 13.31 -17.05
CA LEU A 133 16.87 12.83 -18.40
C LEU A 133 15.88 13.31 -19.48
N THR A 134 14.59 13.48 -19.16
CA THR A 134 13.63 14.01 -20.13
C THR A 134 13.78 15.52 -20.38
N GLN A 135 14.49 16.27 -19.53
CA GLN A 135 14.71 17.70 -19.74
C GLN A 135 15.55 18.00 -20.98
N GLU A 136 16.48 17.11 -21.32
CA GLU A 136 17.27 17.23 -22.56
C GLU A 136 16.39 17.09 -23.80
N LEU A 137 15.31 16.29 -23.72
CA LEU A 137 14.35 16.13 -24.81
C LEU A 137 13.47 17.38 -24.99
N ILE A 138 13.12 18.07 -23.90
CA ILE A 138 12.35 19.32 -23.96
C ILE A 138 13.19 20.43 -24.61
N LYS A 139 14.52 20.39 -24.43
CA LYS A 139 15.47 21.34 -25.00
C LYS A 139 15.93 20.98 -26.42
N ASP A 140 15.34 19.96 -27.03
CA ASP A 140 15.64 19.59 -28.42
C ASP A 140 15.47 20.81 -29.34
N GLU A 141 16.52 21.09 -30.13
CA GLU A 141 16.61 22.34 -30.89
C GLU A 141 15.52 22.43 -31.96
N GLU A 142 15.14 21.31 -32.57
CA GLU A 142 14.08 21.27 -33.59
C GLU A 142 12.70 21.47 -32.95
N PHE A 143 12.46 20.83 -31.80
CA PHE A 143 11.25 21.02 -31.02
C PHE A 143 11.07 22.47 -30.56
N ILE A 144 12.12 23.08 -30.00
CA ILE A 144 12.11 24.47 -29.54
C ILE A 144 11.93 25.43 -30.73
N LYS A 145 12.58 25.19 -31.87
CA LYS A 145 12.37 26.00 -33.08
C LYS A 145 10.91 25.98 -33.54
N LYS A 146 10.27 24.81 -33.54
CA LYS A 146 8.84 24.68 -33.89
C LYS A 146 7.94 25.40 -32.88
N LEU A 147 8.21 25.28 -31.58
CA LEU A 147 7.48 26.01 -30.55
C LEU A 147 7.61 27.53 -30.69
N ASN A 148 8.83 28.02 -30.94
CA ASN A 148 9.09 29.45 -31.15
C ASN A 148 8.36 29.98 -32.39
N PHE A 149 8.36 29.22 -33.48
CA PHE A 149 7.59 29.58 -34.68
C PHE A 149 6.09 29.69 -34.41
N LEU A 150 5.51 28.71 -33.70
CA LEU A 150 4.09 28.74 -33.31
C LEU A 150 3.78 29.91 -32.37
N CYS A 151 4.68 30.23 -31.44
CA CYS A 151 4.54 31.40 -30.58
C CYS A 151 4.56 32.70 -31.41
N GLY A 152 5.43 32.79 -32.41
CA GLY A 152 5.49 33.93 -33.34
C GLY A 152 4.17 34.13 -34.09
N LEU A 153 3.61 33.06 -34.67
CA LEU A 153 2.30 33.12 -35.33
C LEU A 153 1.18 33.52 -34.37
N TYR A 154 1.22 33.04 -33.12
CA TYR A 154 0.27 33.45 -32.10
C TYR A 154 0.36 34.95 -31.83
N VAL A 155 1.59 35.50 -31.71
CA VAL A 155 1.80 36.94 -31.51
C VAL A 155 1.25 37.75 -32.68
N GLU A 156 1.48 37.32 -33.92
CA GLU A 156 0.94 37.97 -35.12
C GLU A 156 -0.60 38.00 -35.15
N CYS A 157 -1.25 37.00 -34.54
CA CYS A 157 -2.70 36.93 -34.47
C CYS A 157 -3.32 37.78 -33.36
N LEU A 158 -2.51 38.28 -32.40
CA LEU A 158 -3.03 39.07 -31.29
C LEU A 158 -3.27 40.52 -31.71
N ASP A 159 -4.44 41.05 -31.36
CA ASP A 159 -4.71 42.47 -31.51
C ASP A 159 -4.20 43.29 -30.31
N MET A 160 -4.19 44.63 -30.47
CA MET A 160 -3.73 45.54 -29.41
C MET A 160 -4.57 45.45 -28.13
N ARG A 161 -5.85 45.06 -28.20
CA ARG A 161 -6.70 44.91 -27.02
C ARG A 161 -6.33 43.65 -26.26
N GLU A 162 -6.08 42.55 -26.95
CA GLU A 162 -5.65 41.29 -26.37
C GLU A 162 -4.27 41.43 -25.72
N ILE A 163 -3.32 42.09 -26.38
CA ILE A 163 -2.00 42.40 -25.81
C ILE A 163 -2.15 43.25 -24.53
N ASN A 164 -3.01 44.27 -24.55
CA ASN A 164 -3.27 45.10 -23.37
C ASN A 164 -3.95 44.32 -22.24
N THR A 165 -4.85 43.39 -22.58
CA THR A 165 -5.51 42.51 -21.61
C THR A 165 -4.49 41.60 -20.92
N LEU A 166 -3.55 41.00 -21.67
CA LEU A 166 -2.45 40.20 -21.12
C LEU A 166 -1.57 41.02 -20.16
N LYS A 167 -1.23 42.26 -20.53
CA LYS A 167 -0.46 43.18 -19.68
C LYS A 167 -1.21 43.53 -18.38
N GLN A 168 -2.52 43.78 -18.45
CA GLN A 168 -3.35 44.10 -17.29
C GLN A 168 -3.42 42.95 -16.27
N ILE A 169 -3.37 41.71 -16.74
CA ILE A 169 -3.34 40.51 -15.88
C ILE A 169 -1.94 40.02 -15.56
N HIS A 170 -0.90 40.82 -15.86
CA HIS A 170 0.51 40.50 -15.60
C HIS A 170 1.00 39.18 -16.23
N ILE A 171 0.50 38.84 -17.42
CA ILE A 171 0.90 37.64 -18.17
C ILE A 171 1.74 38.06 -19.39
N THR A 172 2.89 37.41 -19.62
CA THR A 172 3.68 37.63 -20.84
C THR A 172 3.04 36.94 -22.04
N VAL A 173 3.38 37.38 -23.26
CA VAL A 173 2.79 36.81 -24.48
C VAL A 173 3.12 35.32 -24.60
N GLU A 174 4.32 34.92 -24.21
CA GLU A 174 4.78 33.53 -24.20
C GLU A 174 3.97 32.69 -23.20
N GLN A 175 3.68 33.22 -22.01
CA GLN A 175 2.83 32.55 -21.02
C GLN A 175 1.39 32.41 -21.52
N GLY A 176 0.86 33.45 -22.18
CA GLY A 176 -0.45 33.41 -22.84
C GLY A 176 -0.49 32.34 -23.93
N PHE A 177 0.53 32.29 -24.79
CA PHE A 177 0.72 31.27 -25.81
C PHE A 177 0.76 29.87 -25.21
N LEU A 178 1.60 29.61 -24.22
CA LEU A 178 1.72 28.28 -23.59
C LEU A 178 0.39 27.81 -22.98
N LYS A 179 -0.38 28.74 -22.38
CA LYS A 179 -1.72 28.44 -21.85
C LYS A 179 -2.71 28.10 -22.97
N TYR A 180 -2.69 28.84 -24.07
CA TYR A 180 -3.53 28.57 -25.24
C TYR A 180 -3.15 27.24 -25.93
N PHE A 181 -1.86 27.06 -26.21
CA PHE A 181 -1.28 25.85 -26.78
C PHE A 181 -1.62 24.62 -25.94
N GLY A 182 -1.44 24.69 -24.63
CA GLY A 182 -1.81 23.62 -23.71
C GLY A 182 -3.28 23.21 -23.84
N LYS A 183 -4.21 24.16 -23.96
CA LYS A 183 -5.64 23.87 -24.18
C LYS A 183 -5.91 23.19 -25.52
N LYS A 184 -5.16 23.55 -26.57
CA LYS A 184 -5.33 22.96 -27.91
C LYS A 184 -4.70 21.58 -28.02
N VAL A 185 -3.60 21.32 -27.32
CA VAL A 185 -2.89 20.03 -27.38
C VAL A 185 -3.45 19.01 -26.39
N ALA A 186 -3.99 19.44 -25.25
CA ALA A 186 -4.53 18.55 -24.21
C ALA A 186 -5.51 17.48 -24.72
N PRO A 187 -6.47 17.76 -25.64
CA PRO A 187 -7.36 16.73 -26.18
C PRO A 187 -6.66 15.59 -26.93
N PHE A 188 -5.44 15.83 -27.42
CA PHE A 188 -4.63 14.85 -28.15
C PHE A 188 -3.68 14.07 -27.23
N ILE A 189 -3.45 14.54 -26.00
CA ILE A 189 -2.60 13.86 -25.03
C ILE A 189 -3.45 12.85 -24.26
N LYS A 190 -3.11 11.56 -24.39
CA LYS A 190 -3.76 10.48 -23.65
C LYS A 190 -2.88 10.04 -22.48
N ASN A 191 -3.52 9.66 -21.38
CA ASN A 191 -2.82 8.95 -20.33
C ASN A 191 -2.31 7.61 -20.89
N PRO A 192 -1.03 7.27 -20.66
CA PRO A 192 -0.51 6.00 -21.12
C PRO A 192 -1.16 4.85 -20.34
N GLU A 193 -1.54 3.77 -21.03
CA GLU A 193 -2.13 2.58 -20.40
C GLU A 193 -1.14 1.86 -19.46
N LYS A 194 0.16 1.97 -19.76
CA LYS A 194 1.25 1.40 -18.96
C LYS A 194 2.33 2.46 -18.72
N PRO A 195 3.05 2.39 -17.58
CA PRO A 195 4.20 3.26 -17.35
C PRO A 195 5.20 3.10 -18.51
N PRO A 196 5.61 4.19 -19.19
CA PRO A 196 6.48 4.09 -20.36
C PRO A 196 7.84 3.46 -20.04
N LEU A 197 8.31 3.59 -18.80
CA LEU A 197 9.57 3.01 -18.31
C LEU A 197 9.42 1.61 -17.71
N GLY A 198 8.19 1.09 -17.63
CA GLY A 198 7.89 -0.19 -16.99
C GLY A 198 8.24 -0.21 -15.49
N ILE A 199 8.21 0.95 -14.83
CA ILE A 199 8.49 1.08 -13.39
C ILE A 199 7.15 1.29 -12.69
N ASP A 200 6.72 0.27 -11.95
CA ASP A 200 5.53 0.35 -11.13
C ASP A 200 5.79 1.16 -9.86
N LYS A 201 4.76 1.84 -9.35
CA LYS A 201 4.82 2.49 -8.03
C LYS A 201 4.88 1.43 -6.93
N PRO A 202 5.65 1.67 -5.85
CA PRO A 202 5.66 0.75 -4.73
C PRO A 202 4.27 0.68 -4.08
N LYS A 203 3.77 -0.54 -3.86
CA LYS A 203 2.49 -0.78 -3.20
C LYS A 203 2.69 -0.84 -1.69
N ILE A 204 2.57 0.32 -1.04
CA ILE A 204 2.62 0.45 0.42
C ILE A 204 1.21 0.18 0.96
N LEU A 205 1.03 -0.95 1.65
CA LEU A 205 -0.27 -1.42 2.13
C LEU A 205 -0.57 -1.01 3.58
N TYR A 206 0.47 -0.92 4.40
CA TYR A 206 0.37 -0.54 5.80
C TYR A 206 1.05 0.80 6.05
N GLN A 207 0.55 1.53 7.06
CA GLN A 207 1.12 2.80 7.47
C GLN A 207 2.57 2.57 7.93
N THR A 208 3.50 3.27 7.28
CA THR A 208 4.87 3.38 7.77
C THR A 208 4.84 4.37 8.93
N LEU A 209 4.71 3.84 10.14
CA LEU A 209 4.92 4.67 11.32
C LEU A 209 6.40 5.05 11.29
N GLY A 210 6.67 6.33 11.04
CA GLY A 210 8.01 6.86 11.14
C GLY A 210 8.60 6.58 12.52
N THR A 211 9.89 6.79 12.69
CA THR A 211 10.61 6.58 13.96
C THR A 211 10.20 7.54 15.08
N GLY A 212 9.00 8.11 15.06
CA GLY A 212 8.46 9.04 16.04
C GLY A 212 8.25 8.39 17.41
N PHE A 213 8.18 9.25 18.43
CA PHE A 213 8.10 8.87 19.85
C PHE A 213 7.01 7.83 20.15
N PHE A 214 5.80 8.00 19.59
CA PHE A 214 4.67 7.08 19.82
C PHE A 214 4.90 5.69 19.22
N ALA A 215 5.52 5.61 18.04
CA ALA A 215 5.83 4.33 17.40
C ALA A 215 6.90 3.56 18.19
N ARG A 216 7.95 4.26 18.67
CA ARG A 216 8.99 3.67 19.53
C ARG A 216 8.43 3.20 20.87
N ARG A 217 7.58 4.02 21.50
CA ARG A 217 6.92 3.66 22.76
C ARG A 217 6.01 2.43 22.59
N ARG A 218 5.21 2.39 21.53
CA ARG A 218 4.35 1.25 21.22
C ARG A 218 5.16 -0.02 20.96
N LEU A 219 6.24 0.09 20.19
CA LEU A 219 7.18 -1.01 19.94
C LEU A 219 7.77 -1.55 21.25
N GLN A 220 8.21 -0.66 22.14
CA GLN A 220 8.72 -1.04 23.44
C GLN A 220 7.65 -1.75 24.30
N GLU A 221 6.44 -1.19 24.37
CA GLU A 221 5.30 -1.79 25.09
C GLU A 221 4.93 -3.18 24.55
N LEU A 222 5.10 -3.42 23.24
CA LEU A 222 4.83 -4.72 22.62
C LEU A 222 5.94 -5.74 22.89
N LYS A 223 7.21 -5.30 22.89
CA LYS A 223 8.35 -6.16 23.22
C LYS A 223 8.37 -6.57 24.68
N GLU A 224 7.95 -5.68 25.59
CA GLU A 224 7.84 -5.99 27.03
C GLU A 224 6.70 -6.98 27.36
N LYS A 225 5.78 -7.22 26.42
CA LYS A 225 4.64 -8.14 26.55
C LYS A 225 4.87 -9.52 25.91
N GLN A 226 6.02 -9.73 25.26
CA GLN A 226 6.43 -11.02 24.72
C GLN A 226 7.11 -11.87 25.80
#